data_AF-A0A397FGE3-F1
#
_entry.id   AF-A0A397FGE3-F1
#
_cell.length_a   1.000
_cell.length_b   1.000
_cell.length_c   1.000
_cell.angle_alpha   90.00
_cell.angle_beta   90.00
_cell.angle_gamma   90.00
#
_symmetry.space_group_name_H-M   'P 1'
#
loop_
_entity.id
_entity.type
_entity.pdbx_description
1 polymer ?
#
loop_
_entity_poly.entity_id
_entity_poly.type
_entity_poly.pdbx_seq_one_letter_code
_entity_poly.pdbx_strand_id
1 'polypeptide(L)'
;MASSSRPSATSAPFLDSLILPNDTMLISQNGNLLGLPTSPHGRRLALRFDSAGNAEYHEVSRTDVLKTIQTAARNAVHMRDIRKLDNVFSASNEPSITVRQQAILVNCDPVRAVIMRDCCLVFLPDGADSLISHLKKNFKQHVGEAIAFEFAALEAILATICRVFAMECEKVIPLGRSALDKMTKDDSMMGELEGLRSIKNAMSTLEAQVGGMRRLLMSLLENEEDLHMMYLTKEIYGSQTRVALMANNILNTESIVMLKLDAKRNFLLSVDLSLTLMGTLLAMPTFIVGAFGMNLNSYIQETDYIFWIVFAVCIQFVLVGYYVVVQFLKLQGINMSWKY
;
A
#
# COMPACT_ATOMS: atom_id res chain seq x y z
N MET A 1 -72.63 51.36 21.67
CA MET A 1 -71.25 51.35 21.16
C MET A 1 -70.85 49.91 20.85
N ALA A 2 -70.66 49.65 19.56
CA ALA A 2 -69.82 48.65 18.87
C ALA A 2 -69.56 47.20 19.38
N SER A 3 -69.55 46.31 18.37
CA SER A 3 -68.84 45.01 18.20
C SER A 3 -69.45 43.77 18.87
N SER A 4 -70.15 42.86 18.15
CA SER A 4 -69.67 41.79 17.23
C SER A 4 -68.81 40.71 17.94
N SER A 5 -68.95 39.39 17.78
CA SER A 5 -69.82 38.51 16.98
C SER A 5 -69.41 37.06 17.26
N ARG A 6 -70.39 36.16 17.31
CA ARG A 6 -70.36 34.68 17.10
C ARG A 6 -69.72 33.73 18.14
N PRO A 7 -70.35 32.55 18.36
CA PRO A 7 -69.84 31.47 19.20
C PRO A 7 -69.04 30.44 18.38
N SER A 8 -68.08 29.74 18.99
CA SER A 8 -67.44 28.57 18.40
C SER A 8 -67.68 27.33 19.27
N ALA A 9 -68.13 26.27 18.59
CA ALA A 9 -68.54 24.99 19.14
C ALA A 9 -67.36 24.04 19.40
N THR A 10 -67.52 23.27 20.47
CA THR A 10 -67.14 21.88 20.74
C THR A 10 -66.41 21.08 19.64
N SER A 11 -65.22 20.50 19.94
CA SER A 11 -64.84 19.14 19.53
C SER A 11 -63.51 18.63 20.14
N ALA A 12 -63.62 17.46 20.79
CA ALA A 12 -62.72 16.29 20.85
C ALA A 12 -61.20 16.41 21.21
N PRO A 13 -60.73 15.63 22.20
CA PRO A 13 -59.31 15.42 22.51
C PRO A 13 -58.74 14.27 21.66
N PHE A 14 -58.30 14.56 20.43
CA PHE A 14 -57.66 13.54 19.58
C PHE A 14 -56.56 14.09 18.64
N LEU A 15 -56.18 15.37 18.77
CA LEU A 15 -55.18 16.02 17.91
C LEU A 15 -53.81 16.26 18.57
N ASP A 16 -53.63 15.96 19.86
CA ASP A 16 -52.35 16.12 20.56
C ASP A 16 -51.38 14.94 20.40
N SER A 17 -51.79 13.84 19.73
CA SER A 17 -50.92 12.66 19.51
C SER A 17 -50.32 12.59 18.10
N LEU A 18 -50.44 13.64 17.28
CA LEU A 18 -49.94 13.68 15.89
C LEU A 18 -49.00 14.84 15.59
N ILE A 19 -48.53 15.54 16.62
CA ILE A 19 -47.38 16.45 16.49
C ILE A 19 -46.11 15.58 16.60
N LEU A 20 -45.70 14.99 15.47
CA LEU A 20 -44.28 14.74 15.27
C LEU A 20 -43.57 16.09 15.49
N PRO A 21 -42.53 16.19 16.34
CA PRO A 21 -41.75 17.41 16.41
C PRO A 21 -40.99 17.56 15.09
N ASN A 22 -41.61 18.25 14.14
CA ASN A 22 -40.90 18.93 13.07
C ASN A 22 -40.28 20.16 13.73
N ASP A 23 -39.06 20.00 14.23
CA ASP A 23 -38.19 21.13 14.44
C ASP A 23 -36.74 20.75 14.18
N THR A 24 -36.12 21.60 13.36
CA THR A 24 -34.70 21.75 13.06
C THR A 24 -34.08 20.86 11.98
N MET A 25 -34.30 21.31 10.74
CA MET A 25 -33.15 21.60 9.86
C MET A 25 -32.00 22.19 10.70
N LEU A 26 -30.86 21.50 10.76
CA LEU A 26 -29.60 22.16 11.09
C LEU A 26 -28.69 22.07 9.87
N ILE A 27 -28.95 22.98 8.93
CA ILE A 27 -27.87 23.61 8.17
C ILE A 27 -26.96 24.24 9.22
N SER A 28 -25.82 23.61 9.51
CA SER A 28 -24.76 24.33 10.18
C SER A 28 -24.04 25.16 9.12
N GLN A 29 -24.33 26.45 9.09
CA GLN A 29 -23.52 27.46 8.40
C GLN A 29 -22.08 27.55 8.94
N ASN A 30 -21.69 26.70 9.90
CA ASN A 30 -20.35 26.63 10.47
C ASN A 30 -19.88 25.17 10.60
N GLY A 31 -19.37 24.56 9.53
CA GLY A 31 -18.37 23.46 9.55
C GLY A 31 -18.57 22.23 10.45
N ASN A 32 -19.70 22.07 11.12
CA ASN A 32 -20.00 21.05 12.12
C ASN A 32 -21.34 20.42 11.75
N LEU A 33 -21.29 19.21 11.19
CA LEU A 33 -22.49 18.41 10.92
C LEU A 33 -22.15 16.93 11.02
N LEU A 34 -22.39 16.39 12.21
CA LEU A 34 -22.80 15.03 12.53
C LEU A 34 -23.35 15.15 13.95
N GLY A 35 -24.58 14.69 14.17
CA GLY A 35 -25.19 14.63 15.50
C GLY A 35 -24.52 13.62 16.44
N LEU A 36 -23.19 13.48 16.36
CA LEU A 36 -22.38 12.90 17.43
C LEU A 36 -21.81 14.05 18.26
N PRO A 37 -21.87 13.99 19.60
CA PRO A 37 -21.19 14.97 20.43
C PRO A 37 -19.71 14.94 20.06
N THR A 38 -19.23 15.99 19.40
CA THR A 38 -17.80 16.24 19.30
C THR A 38 -17.34 16.50 20.72
N SER A 39 -16.66 15.51 21.32
CA SER A 39 -15.75 15.79 22.43
C SER A 39 -14.87 16.98 22.01
N PRO A 40 -14.57 17.94 22.91
CA PRO A 40 -13.85 19.19 22.60
C PRO A 40 -12.47 19.00 21.95
N HIS A 41 -12.03 17.75 21.70
CA HIS A 41 -10.79 17.36 21.07
C HIS A 41 -10.92 16.84 19.62
N GLY A 42 -12.12 16.89 19.00
CA GLY A 42 -12.28 16.53 17.58
C GLY A 42 -12.15 15.03 17.25
N ARG A 43 -12.39 14.16 18.25
CA ARG A 43 -12.41 12.70 18.11
C ARG A 43 -13.81 12.22 17.75
N ARG A 44 -13.91 11.24 16.84
CA ARG A 44 -15.16 10.62 16.39
C ARG A 44 -15.19 9.16 16.82
N LEU A 45 -16.34 8.67 17.28
CA LEU A 45 -16.52 7.25 17.55
C LEU A 45 -16.58 6.48 16.23
N ALA A 46 -15.75 5.46 16.09
CA ALA A 46 -15.73 4.57 14.94
C ALA A 46 -15.89 3.13 15.41
N LEU A 47 -16.59 2.32 14.62
CA LEU A 47 -16.66 0.88 14.82
C LEU A 47 -15.52 0.23 14.04
N ARG A 48 -14.56 -0.37 14.75
CA ARG A 48 -13.42 -1.08 14.17
C ARG A 48 -13.75 -2.56 14.06
N PHE A 49 -13.63 -3.10 12.85
CA PHE A 49 -13.69 -4.53 12.57
C PHE A 49 -12.29 -5.10 12.40
N ASP A 50 -12.02 -6.23 13.03
CA ASP A 50 -10.78 -7.00 12.85
C ASP A 50 -10.93 -8.06 11.73
N SER A 51 -9.81 -8.69 11.37
CA SER A 51 -9.76 -9.79 10.40
C SER A 51 -10.52 -11.06 10.84
N ALA A 52 -10.95 -11.14 12.10
CA ALA A 52 -11.78 -12.24 12.63
C ALA A 52 -13.29 -11.89 12.63
N GLY A 53 -13.67 -10.68 12.21
CA GLY A 53 -15.05 -10.21 12.19
C GLY A 53 -15.60 -9.75 13.54
N ASN A 54 -14.73 -9.52 14.53
CA ASN A 54 -15.11 -8.87 15.79
C ASN A 54 -15.16 -7.35 15.61
N ALA A 55 -16.08 -6.72 16.31
CA ALA A 55 -16.34 -5.30 16.21
C ALA A 55 -16.13 -4.63 17.57
N GLU A 56 -15.22 -3.67 17.63
CA GLU A 56 -14.86 -2.90 18.82
C GLU A 56 -15.09 -1.40 18.56
N TYR A 57 -15.61 -0.68 19.56
CA TYR A 57 -15.74 0.77 19.47
C TYR A 57 -14.40 1.42 19.77
N HIS A 58 -13.94 2.27 18.86
CA HIS A 58 -12.70 3.00 19.03
C HIS A 58 -12.94 4.48 18.75
N GLU A 59 -12.53 5.35 19.66
CA GLU A 59 -12.48 6.78 19.36
C GLU A 59 -11.28 7.06 18.46
N VAL A 60 -11.52 7.65 17.29
CA VAL A 60 -10.46 7.95 16.34
C VAL A 60 -10.53 9.43 15.98
N SER A 61 -9.40 10.12 16.09
CA SER A 61 -9.27 11.45 15.51
C SER A 61 -9.00 11.36 14.01
N ARG A 62 -9.32 12.43 13.26
CA ARG A 62 -9.02 12.48 11.82
C ARG A 62 -7.52 12.24 11.54
N THR A 63 -6.64 12.77 12.39
CA THR A 63 -5.19 12.61 12.27
C THR A 63 -4.73 11.19 12.59
N ASP A 64 -5.42 10.48 13.48
CA ASP A 64 -5.08 9.09 13.80
C ASP A 64 -5.50 8.13 12.67
N VAL A 65 -6.65 8.34 12.03
CA VAL A 65 -7.03 7.58 10.81
C VAL A 65 -5.97 7.78 9.73
N LEU A 66 -5.58 9.04 9.47
CA LEU A 66 -4.58 9.38 8.46
C LEU A 66 -3.22 8.77 8.77
N LYS A 67 -2.77 8.83 10.03
CA LYS A 67 -1.53 8.18 10.48
C LYS A 67 -1.61 6.67 10.33
N THR A 68 -2.75 6.05 10.62
CA THR A 68 -2.94 4.60 10.47
C THR A 68 -2.86 4.20 9.00
N ILE A 69 -3.54 4.94 8.11
CA ILE A 69 -3.42 4.74 6.65
C ILE A 69 -1.97 4.93 6.19
N GLN A 70 -1.28 5.97 6.66
CA GLN A 70 0.12 6.25 6.30
C GLN A 70 1.07 5.16 6.81
N THR A 71 0.84 4.64 8.01
CA THR A 71 1.63 3.55 8.59
C THR A 71 1.39 2.24 7.83
N ALA A 72 0.13 1.98 7.45
CA ALA A 72 -0.24 0.85 6.59
C ALA A 72 0.35 0.98 5.18
N ALA A 73 0.40 2.19 4.64
CA ALA A 73 0.94 2.49 3.31
C ALA A 73 2.47 2.36 3.21
N ARG A 74 3.21 2.29 4.34
CA ARG A 74 4.69 2.26 4.46
C ARG A 74 5.46 3.32 3.66
N ASN A 75 4.79 4.20 2.93
CA ASN A 75 5.30 5.29 2.12
C ASN A 75 4.57 6.59 2.51
N ALA A 76 5.30 7.70 2.43
CA ALA A 76 4.76 9.02 2.73
C ALA A 76 3.66 9.40 1.72
N VAL A 77 2.40 9.15 2.08
CA VAL A 77 1.25 9.66 1.32
C VAL A 77 1.35 11.18 1.30
N HIS A 78 1.46 11.75 0.10
CA HIS A 78 1.66 13.18 -0.08
C HIS A 78 0.48 13.96 0.52
N MET A 79 0.76 15.08 1.19
CA MET A 79 -0.24 15.96 1.84
C MET A 79 -1.39 16.45 0.91
N ARG A 80 -1.27 16.21 -0.41
CA ARG A 80 -2.25 16.53 -1.45
C ARG A 80 -3.38 15.48 -1.50
N ASP A 81 -3.08 14.21 -1.27
CA ASP A 81 -4.08 13.13 -1.23
C ASP A 81 -4.88 13.15 0.09
N ILE A 82 -4.26 13.65 1.16
CA ILE A 82 -4.91 13.94 2.44
C ILE A 82 -6.04 14.98 2.31
N ARG A 83 -5.93 15.94 1.38
CA ARG A 83 -7.01 16.91 1.11
C ARG A 83 -8.17 16.31 0.29
N LYS A 84 -7.92 15.26 -0.49
CA LYS A 84 -9.00 14.49 -1.15
C LYS A 84 -9.73 13.58 -0.17
N LEU A 85 -9.01 12.99 0.79
CA LEU A 85 -9.57 12.35 1.98
C LEU A 85 -10.49 13.32 2.76
N ASP A 86 -10.08 14.59 2.89
CA ASP A 86 -10.90 15.64 3.52
C ASP A 86 -12.20 15.89 2.75
N ASN A 87 -12.18 15.85 1.41
CA ASN A 87 -13.40 15.94 0.57
C ASN A 87 -14.34 14.73 0.69
N VAL A 88 -13.84 13.53 1.04
CA VAL A 88 -14.68 12.35 1.34
C VAL A 88 -15.35 12.49 2.73
N PHE A 89 -14.74 13.27 3.64
CA PHE A 89 -15.37 13.69 4.89
C PHE A 89 -16.19 15.00 4.76
N SER A 90 -16.01 15.76 3.68
CA SER A 90 -16.85 16.90 3.32
C SER A 90 -18.27 16.44 3.03
N ALA A 91 -19.22 17.32 3.32
CA ALA A 91 -20.66 17.02 3.42
C ALA A 91 -21.37 16.81 2.07
N SER A 92 -20.74 16.17 1.08
CA SER A 92 -21.50 15.71 -0.09
C SER A 92 -22.17 14.37 0.25
N ASN A 93 -23.48 14.32 0.08
CA ASN A 93 -24.27 13.07 0.13
C ASN A 93 -24.10 12.25 -1.16
N GLU A 94 -23.14 12.61 -2.01
CA GLU A 94 -22.86 11.86 -3.22
C GLU A 94 -22.09 10.58 -2.84
N PRO A 95 -22.59 9.40 -3.27
CA PRO A 95 -21.88 8.16 -3.03
C PRO A 95 -20.55 8.22 -3.77
N SER A 96 -19.46 7.89 -3.08
CA SER A 96 -18.11 7.79 -3.67
C SER A 96 -17.33 6.63 -3.06
N ILE A 97 -16.60 5.90 -3.91
CA ILE A 97 -15.62 4.92 -3.51
C ILE A 97 -14.30 5.36 -4.12
N THR A 98 -13.30 5.54 -3.27
CA THR A 98 -11.96 5.95 -3.68
C THR A 98 -10.96 4.89 -3.27
N VAL A 99 -10.27 4.32 -4.25
CA VAL A 99 -9.22 3.34 -4.01
C VAL A 99 -7.87 4.06 -3.91
N ARG A 100 -7.07 3.71 -2.90
CA ARG A 100 -5.73 4.25 -2.65
C ARG A 100 -4.77 3.14 -2.27
N GLN A 101 -3.47 3.43 -2.36
CA GLN A 101 -2.42 2.52 -1.89
C GLN A 101 -2.69 2.12 -0.43
N GLN A 102 -2.98 0.84 -0.21
CA GLN A 102 -3.23 0.23 1.10
C GLN A 102 -4.54 0.63 1.81
N ALA A 103 -5.49 1.34 1.15
CA ALA A 103 -6.81 1.62 1.73
C ALA A 103 -7.91 1.88 0.69
N ILE A 104 -9.13 1.42 0.98
CA ILE A 104 -10.34 1.72 0.20
C ILE A 104 -11.24 2.60 1.05
N LEU A 105 -11.65 3.74 0.50
CA LEU A 105 -12.57 4.66 1.16
C LEU A 105 -13.93 4.55 0.54
N VAL A 106 -14.95 4.40 1.39
CA VAL A 106 -16.35 4.30 0.99
C VAL A 106 -17.13 5.41 1.70
N ASN A 107 -17.76 6.28 0.94
CA ASN A 107 -18.67 7.30 1.45
C ASN A 107 -20.04 7.10 0.81
N CYS A 108 -20.96 6.48 1.54
CA CYS A 108 -22.30 6.18 1.06
C CYS A 108 -23.28 6.40 2.21
N ASP A 109 -24.03 7.50 2.21
CA ASP A 109 -25.01 7.78 3.27
C ASP A 109 -25.94 6.58 3.54
N PRO A 110 -26.12 6.11 4.79
CA PRO A 110 -25.61 6.65 6.07
C PRO A 110 -24.26 6.07 6.56
N VAL A 111 -23.57 5.25 5.76
CA VAL A 111 -22.35 4.53 6.11
C VAL A 111 -21.10 5.18 5.49
N ARG A 112 -20.14 5.58 6.33
CA ARG A 112 -18.81 6.00 5.86
C ARG A 112 -17.78 5.01 6.39
N ALA A 113 -16.92 4.48 5.53
CA ALA A 113 -15.97 3.46 5.92
C ALA A 113 -14.58 3.65 5.30
N VAL A 114 -13.57 3.21 6.04
CA VAL A 114 -12.19 3.08 5.59
C VAL A 114 -11.79 1.63 5.77
N ILE A 115 -11.56 0.94 4.66
CA ILE A 115 -11.18 -0.47 4.63
C ILE A 115 -9.67 -0.54 4.41
N MET A 116 -8.99 -1.28 5.29
CA MET A 116 -7.58 -1.63 5.16
C MET A 116 -7.45 -3.15 5.02
N ARG A 117 -6.22 -3.65 4.86
CA ARG A 117 -5.92 -5.08 4.70
C ARG A 117 -6.31 -5.96 5.90
N ASP A 118 -6.26 -5.41 7.11
CA ASP A 118 -6.36 -6.16 8.37
C ASP A 118 -7.43 -5.62 9.31
N CYS A 119 -7.97 -4.44 9.00
CA CYS A 119 -9.05 -3.83 9.75
C CYS A 119 -9.92 -2.91 8.90
N CYS A 120 -11.17 -2.71 9.32
CA CYS A 120 -12.10 -1.80 8.69
C CYS A 120 -12.68 -0.86 9.74
N LEU A 121 -12.64 0.45 9.47
CA LEU A 121 -13.19 1.49 10.33
C LEU A 121 -14.50 2.00 9.72
N VAL A 122 -15.59 1.93 10.46
CA VAL A 122 -16.91 2.39 10.01
C VAL A 122 -17.40 3.51 10.92
N PHE A 123 -17.77 4.63 10.32
CA PHE A 123 -18.34 5.80 10.96
C PHE A 123 -19.84 5.83 10.66
N LEU A 124 -20.64 5.79 11.72
CA LEU A 124 -22.10 5.75 11.67
C LEU A 124 -22.67 6.92 12.50
N PRO A 125 -23.84 7.46 12.13
CA PRO A 125 -24.52 8.46 12.95
C PRO A 125 -25.03 7.85 14.27
N ASP A 126 -25.15 8.67 15.32
CA ASP A 126 -25.69 8.25 16.62
C ASP A 126 -27.15 7.81 16.49
N GLY A 127 -27.51 6.70 17.17
CA GLY A 127 -28.86 6.12 17.15
C GLY A 127 -29.08 5.02 16.09
N ALA A 128 -28.06 4.65 15.32
CA ALA A 128 -28.15 3.62 14.26
C ALA A 128 -27.88 2.18 14.76
N ASP A 129 -28.44 1.77 15.90
CA ASP A 129 -28.15 0.45 16.52
C ASP A 129 -28.58 -0.73 15.65
N SER A 130 -29.71 -0.59 14.95
CA SER A 130 -30.19 -1.59 14.00
C SER A 130 -29.21 -1.80 12.84
N LEU A 131 -28.67 -0.70 12.30
CA LEU A 131 -27.67 -0.73 11.23
C LEU A 131 -26.37 -1.38 11.70
N ILE A 132 -25.90 -1.06 12.91
CA ILE A 132 -24.72 -1.69 13.52
C ILE A 132 -24.92 -3.20 13.67
N SER A 133 -26.11 -3.65 14.11
CA SER A 133 -26.40 -5.07 14.25
C SER A 133 -26.36 -5.81 12.91
N HIS A 134 -26.91 -5.21 11.85
CA HIS A 134 -26.85 -5.75 10.49
C HIS A 134 -25.43 -5.80 9.97
N LEU A 135 -24.65 -4.74 10.19
CA LEU A 135 -23.26 -4.66 9.80
C LEU A 135 -22.42 -5.75 10.48
N LYS A 136 -22.54 -5.92 11.81
CA LYS A 136 -21.85 -6.99 12.55
C LYS A 136 -22.19 -8.39 12.05
N LYS A 137 -23.46 -8.63 11.73
CA LYS A 137 -23.91 -9.92 11.17
C LYS A 137 -23.30 -10.16 9.78
N ASN A 138 -23.35 -9.15 8.91
CA ASN A 138 -22.82 -9.24 7.55
C ASN A 138 -21.30 -9.43 7.56
N PHE A 139 -20.56 -8.71 8.40
CA PHE A 139 -19.11 -8.90 8.52
C PHE A 139 -18.76 -10.33 8.96
N LYS A 140 -19.43 -10.88 9.97
CA LYS A 140 -19.20 -12.26 10.40
C LYS A 140 -19.51 -13.31 9.31
N GLN A 141 -20.53 -13.06 8.50
CA GLN A 141 -20.92 -13.96 7.42
C GLN A 141 -19.88 -13.96 6.29
N HIS A 142 -19.44 -12.77 5.85
CA HIS A 142 -18.58 -12.66 4.66
C HIS A 142 -17.10 -12.89 4.99
N VAL A 143 -16.65 -12.61 6.21
CA VAL A 143 -15.24 -12.87 6.62
C VAL A 143 -14.91 -14.37 6.64
N GLY A 144 -15.88 -15.25 6.90
CA GLY A 144 -15.66 -16.70 6.90
C GLY A 144 -15.51 -17.34 5.51
N GLU A 145 -16.01 -16.66 4.47
CA GLU A 145 -16.06 -17.20 3.10
C GLU A 145 -15.04 -16.52 2.16
N ALA A 146 -14.52 -15.36 2.56
CA ALA A 146 -13.69 -14.53 1.69
C ALA A 146 -12.21 -14.94 1.66
N ILE A 147 -11.61 -14.80 0.47
CA ILE A 147 -10.18 -15.02 0.20
C ILE A 147 -9.32 -13.89 0.76
N ALA A 148 -9.85 -12.66 0.80
CA ALA A 148 -9.15 -11.50 1.35
C ALA A 148 -10.12 -10.62 2.14
N PHE A 149 -9.64 -10.10 3.27
CA PHE A 149 -10.45 -9.32 4.21
C PHE A 149 -11.00 -8.04 3.57
N GLU A 150 -10.23 -7.38 2.72
CA GLU A 150 -10.64 -6.13 2.08
C GLU A 150 -11.90 -6.28 1.21
N PHE A 151 -12.05 -7.40 0.49
CA PHE A 151 -13.25 -7.70 -0.29
C PHE A 151 -14.41 -8.12 0.59
N ALA A 152 -14.15 -8.92 1.63
CA ALA A 152 -15.16 -9.30 2.61
C ALA A 152 -15.79 -8.08 3.29
N ALA A 153 -14.94 -7.10 3.67
CA ALA A 153 -15.36 -5.86 4.29
C ALA A 153 -16.16 -4.98 3.34
N LEU A 154 -15.68 -4.83 2.09
CA LEU A 154 -16.38 -4.07 1.06
C LEU A 154 -17.77 -4.66 0.77
N GLU A 155 -17.85 -5.98 0.60
CA GLU A 155 -19.09 -6.69 0.35
C GLU A 155 -20.06 -6.58 1.54
N ALA A 156 -19.57 -6.76 2.78
CA ALA A 156 -20.39 -6.58 3.97
C ALA A 156 -20.97 -5.16 4.07
N ILE A 157 -20.20 -4.13 3.71
CA ILE A 157 -20.66 -2.74 3.68
C ILE A 157 -21.72 -2.53 2.59
N LEU A 158 -21.44 -2.95 1.35
CA LEU A 158 -22.36 -2.80 0.23
C LEU A 158 -23.66 -3.57 0.43
N ALA A 159 -23.58 -4.81 0.93
CA ALA A 159 -24.75 -5.63 1.28
C ALA A 159 -25.60 -4.95 2.36
N THR A 160 -24.96 -4.31 3.35
CA THR A 160 -25.67 -3.56 4.38
C THR A 160 -26.39 -2.35 3.78
N ILE A 161 -25.72 -1.58 2.92
CA ILE A 161 -26.32 -0.41 2.25
C ILE A 161 -27.50 -0.82 1.35
N CYS A 162 -27.33 -1.85 0.51
CA CYS A 162 -28.40 -2.37 -0.34
C CYS A 162 -29.61 -2.83 0.49
N ARG A 163 -29.37 -3.44 1.66
CA ARG A 163 -30.44 -3.84 2.57
C ARG A 163 -31.17 -2.65 3.19
N VAL A 164 -30.46 -1.57 3.53
CA VAL A 164 -31.08 -0.32 4.02
C VAL A 164 -32.01 0.25 2.96
N PHE A 165 -31.54 0.40 1.72
CA PHE A 165 -32.39 0.88 0.62
C PHE A 165 -33.58 -0.03 0.34
N ALA A 166 -33.41 -1.35 0.40
CA ALA A 166 -34.52 -2.29 0.24
C ALA A 166 -35.59 -2.10 1.33
N MET A 167 -35.18 -1.94 2.60
CA MET A 167 -36.12 -1.69 3.71
C MET A 167 -36.83 -0.34 3.58
N GLU A 168 -36.15 0.70 3.07
CA GLU A 168 -36.77 2.00 2.80
C GLU A 168 -37.80 1.90 1.67
N CYS A 169 -37.47 1.20 0.58
CA CYS A 169 -38.43 0.89 -0.50
C CYS A 169 -39.67 0.17 0.05
N GLU A 170 -39.50 -0.88 0.85
CA GLU A 170 -40.61 -1.66 1.42
C GLU A 170 -41.52 -0.85 2.33
N LYS A 171 -41.00 0.19 3.01
CA LYS A 171 -41.80 1.09 3.84
C LYS A 171 -42.54 2.16 3.02
N VAL A 172 -41.87 2.76 2.04
CA VAL A 172 -42.40 3.89 1.27
C VAL A 172 -43.46 3.45 0.26
N ILE A 173 -43.31 2.28 -0.37
CA ILE A 173 -44.25 1.75 -1.38
C ILE A 173 -45.69 1.61 -0.84
N PRO A 174 -45.96 0.93 0.29
CA PRO A 174 -47.33 0.76 0.78
C PRO A 174 -47.92 2.07 1.32
N LEU A 175 -47.10 2.94 1.92
CA LEU A 175 -47.53 4.27 2.36
C LEU A 175 -47.98 5.13 1.18
N GLY A 176 -47.24 5.11 0.08
CA GLY A 176 -47.60 5.81 -1.16
C GLY A 176 -48.88 5.28 -1.79
N ARG A 177 -49.05 3.95 -1.84
CA ARG A 177 -50.30 3.34 -2.34
C ARG A 177 -51.49 3.72 -1.47
N SER A 178 -51.35 3.64 -0.14
CA SER A 178 -52.43 3.99 0.78
C SER A 178 -52.80 5.47 0.71
N ALA A 179 -51.83 6.37 0.57
CA ALA A 179 -52.09 7.80 0.40
C ALA A 179 -52.82 8.10 -0.93
N LEU A 180 -52.42 7.44 -2.02
CA LEU A 180 -53.06 7.59 -3.33
C LEU A 180 -54.52 7.05 -3.34
N ASP A 181 -54.76 5.92 -2.66
CA ASP A 181 -56.09 5.33 -2.54
C ASP A 181 -57.04 6.19 -1.71
N LYS A 182 -56.52 6.92 -0.71
CA LYS A 182 -57.30 7.87 0.12
C LYS A 182 -57.68 9.13 -0.66
N MET A 183 -56.73 9.69 -1.42
CA MET A 183 -57.00 10.83 -2.31
C MET A 183 -58.04 10.54 -3.41
N THR A 184 -58.20 9.27 -3.77
CA THR A 184 -59.22 8.87 -4.75
C THR A 184 -60.62 8.79 -4.11
N LYS A 185 -60.72 8.78 -2.78
CA LYS A 185 -61.96 8.52 -2.02
C LYS A 185 -62.45 9.71 -1.19
N ASP A 186 -61.58 10.58 -0.67
CA ASP A 186 -61.93 11.71 0.19
C ASP A 186 -61.60 13.07 -0.47
N ASP A 187 -62.55 14.01 -0.40
CA ASP A 187 -62.47 15.37 -0.98
C ASP A 187 -61.64 16.34 -0.10
N SER A 188 -61.11 15.88 1.04
CA SER A 188 -60.33 16.68 1.99
C SER A 188 -58.86 16.80 1.57
N MET A 189 -58.60 17.71 0.63
CA MET A 189 -57.32 17.76 -0.09
C MET A 189 -56.08 18.16 0.72
N MET A 190 -56.18 19.00 1.76
CA MET A 190 -55.00 19.73 2.26
C MET A 190 -53.99 18.85 3.03
N GLY A 191 -54.44 18.05 4.01
CA GLY A 191 -53.55 17.20 4.83
C GLY A 191 -53.01 15.97 4.08
N GLU A 192 -53.79 15.46 3.12
CA GLU A 192 -53.40 14.31 2.30
C GLU A 192 -52.41 14.70 1.20
N LEU A 193 -52.53 15.90 0.63
CA LEU A 193 -51.54 16.47 -0.29
C LEU A 193 -50.18 16.65 0.37
N GLU A 194 -50.15 17.05 1.65
CA GLU A 194 -48.91 17.21 2.40
C GLU A 194 -48.24 15.87 2.69
N GLY A 195 -49.03 14.85 3.07
CA GLY A 195 -48.56 13.46 3.20
C GLY A 195 -48.04 12.88 1.88
N LEU A 196 -48.78 13.06 0.78
CA LEU A 196 -48.36 12.61 -0.55
C LEU A 196 -47.09 13.33 -1.02
N ARG A 197 -46.96 14.63 -0.74
CA ARG A 197 -45.77 15.41 -1.06
C ARG A 197 -44.56 14.93 -0.26
N SER A 198 -44.75 14.62 1.02
CA SER A 198 -43.70 14.03 1.87
C SER A 198 -43.23 12.68 1.34
N ILE A 199 -44.17 11.79 0.97
CA ILE A 199 -43.87 10.48 0.37
C ILE A 199 -43.16 10.63 -0.98
N LYS A 200 -43.63 11.52 -1.85
CA LYS A 200 -42.99 11.80 -3.15
C LYS A 200 -41.56 12.30 -2.97
N ASN A 201 -41.33 13.20 -2.01
CA ASN A 201 -40.00 13.68 -1.70
C ASN A 201 -39.09 12.54 -1.21
N ALA A 202 -39.57 11.72 -0.27
CA ALA A 202 -38.82 10.55 0.23
C ALA A 202 -38.47 9.57 -0.91
N MET A 203 -39.43 9.27 -1.78
CA MET A 203 -39.21 8.40 -2.94
C MET A 203 -38.18 8.98 -3.93
N SER A 204 -38.24 10.30 -4.19
CA SER A 204 -37.28 10.97 -5.06
C SER A 204 -35.86 10.98 -4.47
N THR A 205 -35.73 11.14 -3.15
CA THR A 205 -34.43 11.04 -2.46
C THR A 205 -33.86 9.63 -2.56
N LEU A 206 -34.68 8.61 -2.31
CA LEU A 206 -34.27 7.21 -2.43
C LEU A 206 -33.84 6.85 -3.85
N GLU A 207 -34.59 7.31 -4.87
CA GLU A 207 -34.23 7.13 -6.28
C GLU A 207 -32.88 7.79 -6.61
N ALA A 208 -32.64 9.00 -6.10
CA ALA A 208 -31.38 9.70 -6.28
C ALA A 208 -30.20 8.94 -5.64
N GLN A 209 -30.37 8.40 -4.43
CA GLN A 209 -29.36 7.62 -3.72
C GLN A 209 -29.04 6.30 -4.43
N VAL A 210 -30.06 5.51 -4.80
CA VAL A 210 -29.89 4.26 -5.54
C VAL A 210 -29.29 4.52 -6.93
N GLY A 211 -29.74 5.57 -7.61
CA GLY A 211 -29.19 6.00 -8.90
C GLY A 211 -27.72 6.42 -8.79
N GLY A 212 -27.35 7.12 -7.71
CA GLY A 212 -25.97 7.46 -7.39
C GLY A 212 -25.10 6.22 -7.16
N MET A 213 -25.57 5.27 -6.35
CA MET A 213 -24.87 4.01 -6.08
C MET A 213 -24.63 3.22 -7.37
N ARG A 214 -25.63 3.15 -8.26
CA ARG A 214 -25.48 2.48 -9.55
C ARG A 214 -24.41 3.14 -10.41
N ARG A 215 -24.42 4.47 -10.54
CA ARG A 215 -23.41 5.21 -11.32
C ARG A 215 -22.01 4.99 -10.77
N LEU A 216 -21.88 5.00 -9.44
CA LEU A 216 -20.63 4.71 -8.75
C LEU A 216 -20.09 3.33 -9.10
N LEU A 217 -20.93 2.29 -8.98
CA LEU A 217 -20.48 0.91 -9.21
C LEU A 217 -20.09 0.70 -10.68
N MET A 218 -20.82 1.32 -11.62
CA MET A 218 -20.44 1.29 -13.04
C MET A 218 -19.10 1.99 -13.27
N SER A 219 -18.90 3.18 -12.71
CA SER A 219 -17.64 3.91 -12.83
C SER A 219 -16.44 3.17 -12.23
N LEU A 220 -16.63 2.43 -11.13
CA LEU A 220 -15.58 1.59 -10.56
C LEU A 220 -15.26 0.38 -11.44
N LEU A 221 -16.27 -0.27 -12.00
CA LEU A 221 -16.11 -1.45 -12.85
C LEU A 221 -15.44 -1.11 -14.19
N GLU A 222 -15.63 0.11 -14.68
CA GLU A 222 -15.01 0.61 -15.91
C GLU A 222 -13.49 0.91 -15.74
N ASN A 223 -13.01 1.12 -14.50
CA ASN A 223 -11.62 1.49 -14.23
C ASN A 223 -10.78 0.31 -13.75
N GLU A 224 -10.03 -0.31 -14.66
CA GLU A 224 -9.14 -1.45 -14.36
C GLU A 224 -8.05 -1.11 -13.33
N GLU A 225 -7.55 0.13 -13.31
CA GLU A 225 -6.51 0.56 -12.36
C GLU A 225 -7.06 0.57 -10.93
N ASP A 226 -8.25 1.13 -10.73
CA ASP A 226 -8.91 1.16 -9.41
C ASP A 226 -9.24 -0.26 -8.94
N LEU A 227 -9.72 -1.12 -9.83
CA LEU A 227 -10.01 -2.52 -9.51
C LEU A 227 -8.74 -3.30 -9.13
N HIS A 228 -7.61 -3.02 -9.78
CA HIS A 228 -6.33 -3.62 -9.40
C HIS A 228 -5.84 -3.13 -8.04
N MET A 229 -5.95 -1.83 -7.77
CA MET A 229 -5.56 -1.22 -6.50
C MET A 229 -6.43 -1.70 -5.31
N MET A 230 -7.61 -2.28 -5.54
CA MET A 230 -8.42 -2.89 -4.48
C MET A 230 -7.79 -4.16 -3.88
N TYR A 231 -6.85 -4.82 -4.57
CA TYR A 231 -6.17 -6.02 -4.07
C TYR A 231 -5.06 -5.67 -3.05
N LEU A 232 -5.46 -5.10 -1.91
CA LEU A 232 -4.55 -4.63 -0.85
C LEU A 232 -3.62 -5.75 -0.33
N THR A 233 -4.12 -6.97 -0.23
CA THR A 233 -3.36 -8.14 0.22
C THR A 233 -2.27 -8.55 -0.79
N LYS A 234 -2.52 -8.40 -2.10
CA LYS A 234 -1.61 -8.84 -3.18
C LYS A 234 -0.43 -7.90 -3.39
N GLU A 235 -0.63 -6.60 -3.16
CA GLU A 235 0.39 -5.56 -3.40
C GLU A 235 1.66 -5.77 -2.53
N ILE A 236 1.53 -6.33 -1.32
CA ILE A 236 2.66 -6.64 -0.44
C ILE A 236 3.48 -7.85 -0.92
N TYR A 237 2.83 -8.90 -1.42
CA TYR A 237 3.55 -10.07 -1.95
C TYR A 237 4.35 -9.72 -3.21
N GLY A 238 3.82 -8.82 -4.05
CA GLY A 238 4.52 -8.30 -5.23
C GLY A 238 5.75 -7.46 -4.87
N SER A 239 5.69 -6.64 -3.81
CA SER A 239 6.83 -5.84 -3.37
C SER A 239 7.92 -6.69 -2.69
N GLN A 240 7.53 -7.64 -1.83
CA GLN A 240 8.50 -8.51 -1.15
C GLN A 240 9.27 -9.42 -2.11
N THR A 241 8.61 -9.95 -3.15
CA THR A 241 9.29 -10.77 -4.17
C THR A 241 10.30 -9.96 -4.98
N ARG A 242 10.00 -8.69 -5.32
CA ARG A 242 10.95 -7.82 -6.01
C ARG A 242 12.18 -7.49 -5.16
N VAL A 243 11.99 -7.22 -3.86
CA VAL A 243 13.11 -6.97 -2.94
C VAL A 243 13.96 -8.23 -2.74
N ALA A 244 13.33 -9.40 -2.57
CA ALA A 244 14.04 -10.67 -2.45
C ALA A 244 14.84 -11.01 -3.72
N LEU A 245 14.27 -10.76 -4.91
CA LEU A 245 14.96 -10.93 -6.18
C LEU A 245 16.15 -9.97 -6.34
N MET A 246 15.99 -8.70 -5.97
CA MET A 246 17.10 -7.74 -6.00
C MET A 246 18.22 -8.12 -5.03
N ALA A 247 17.87 -8.54 -3.80
CA ALA A 247 18.85 -9.02 -2.84
C ALA A 247 19.62 -10.24 -3.37
N ASN A 248 18.92 -11.20 -3.98
CA ASN A 248 19.56 -12.37 -4.59
C ASN A 248 20.46 -11.98 -5.77
N ASN A 249 20.02 -11.06 -6.63
CA ASN A 249 20.84 -10.55 -7.74
C ASN A 249 22.10 -9.83 -7.24
N ILE A 250 22.02 -9.10 -6.12
CA ILE A 250 23.17 -8.44 -5.49
C ILE A 250 24.16 -9.49 -4.97
N LEU A 251 23.70 -10.49 -4.22
CA LEU A 251 24.56 -11.56 -3.70
C LEU A 251 25.24 -12.36 -4.82
N ASN A 252 24.51 -12.65 -5.90
CA ASN A 252 25.07 -13.30 -7.09
C ASN A 252 26.12 -12.39 -7.77
N THR A 253 25.87 -11.08 -7.86
CA THR A 253 26.81 -10.13 -8.45
C THR A 253 28.07 -9.98 -7.59
N GLU A 254 27.92 -9.90 -6.27
CA GLU A 254 29.03 -9.85 -5.32
C GLU A 254 29.95 -11.06 -5.49
N SER A 255 29.38 -12.27 -5.57
CA SER A 255 30.13 -13.50 -5.78
C SER A 255 30.91 -13.47 -7.11
N ILE A 256 30.30 -12.98 -8.20
CA ILE A 256 30.97 -12.86 -9.50
C ILE A 256 32.11 -11.83 -9.45
N VAL A 257 31.90 -10.69 -8.79
CA VAL A 257 32.93 -9.65 -8.64
C VAL A 257 34.07 -10.16 -7.79
N MET A 258 33.80 -10.88 -6.70
CA MET A 258 34.80 -11.49 -5.84
C MET A 258 35.65 -12.49 -6.63
N LEU A 259 35.04 -13.38 -7.41
CA LEU A 259 35.77 -14.31 -8.28
C LEU A 259 36.65 -13.60 -9.30
N LYS A 260 36.20 -12.48 -9.87
CA LYS A 260 37.02 -11.67 -10.78
C LYS A 260 38.20 -11.00 -10.07
N LEU A 261 37.98 -10.47 -8.87
CA LEU A 261 39.04 -9.85 -8.06
C LEU A 261 40.07 -10.88 -7.63
N ASP A 262 39.64 -12.07 -7.20
CA ASP A 262 40.52 -13.17 -6.85
C ASP A 262 41.32 -13.66 -8.07
N ALA A 263 40.70 -13.79 -9.24
CA ALA A 263 41.40 -14.11 -10.48
C ALA A 263 42.46 -13.06 -10.83
N LYS A 264 42.15 -11.76 -10.67
CA LYS A 264 43.12 -10.67 -10.90
C LYS A 264 44.25 -10.69 -9.87
N ARG A 265 43.96 -10.94 -8.60
CA ARG A 265 44.98 -11.08 -7.55
C ARG A 265 45.90 -12.27 -7.85
N ASN A 266 45.32 -13.41 -8.22
CA ASN A 266 46.08 -14.61 -8.60
C ASN A 266 46.95 -14.37 -9.83
N PHE A 267 46.46 -13.62 -10.82
CA PHE A 267 47.26 -13.20 -11.97
C PHE A 267 48.44 -12.31 -11.54
N LEU A 268 48.21 -11.30 -10.71
CA LEU A 268 49.28 -10.42 -10.21
C LEU A 268 50.33 -11.20 -9.40
N LEU A 269 49.90 -12.15 -8.55
CA LEU A 269 50.82 -13.02 -7.82
C LEU A 269 51.67 -13.89 -8.76
N SER A 270 51.07 -14.43 -9.83
CA SER A 270 51.83 -15.19 -10.83
C SER A 270 52.84 -14.31 -11.57
N VAL A 271 52.49 -13.07 -11.90
CA VAL A 271 53.40 -12.11 -12.55
C VAL A 271 54.55 -11.76 -11.61
N ASP A 272 54.27 -11.43 -10.36
CA ASP A 272 55.29 -11.10 -9.36
C ASP A 272 56.27 -12.26 -9.11
N LEU A 273 55.75 -13.49 -9.02
CA LEU A 273 56.57 -14.70 -8.88
C LEU A 273 57.51 -14.88 -10.09
N SER A 274 57.03 -14.61 -11.30
CA SER A 274 57.85 -14.72 -12.50
C SER A 274 58.93 -13.64 -12.62
N LEU A 275 58.66 -12.40 -12.18
CA LEU A 275 59.65 -11.32 -12.12
C LEU A 275 60.73 -11.63 -11.07
N THR A 276 60.31 -12.11 -9.90
CA THR A 276 61.22 -12.52 -8.82
C THR A 276 62.10 -13.69 -9.26
N LEU A 277 61.54 -14.66 -9.99
CA LEU A 277 62.31 -15.76 -10.59
C LEU A 277 63.38 -15.23 -11.56
N MET A 278 62.99 -14.32 -12.47
CA MET A 278 63.93 -13.77 -13.45
C MET A 278 65.07 -13.01 -12.77
N GLY A 279 64.76 -12.22 -11.73
CA GLY A 279 65.76 -11.49 -10.95
C GLY A 279 66.73 -12.40 -10.19
N THR A 280 66.22 -13.44 -9.54
CA THR A 280 67.07 -14.40 -8.79
C THR A 280 67.98 -15.21 -9.70
N LEU A 281 67.52 -15.63 -10.88
CA LEU A 281 68.35 -16.32 -11.87
C LEU A 281 69.47 -15.42 -12.42
N LEU A 282 69.21 -14.11 -12.60
CA LEU A 282 70.22 -13.15 -13.05
C LEU A 282 71.24 -12.78 -11.96
N ALA A 283 70.91 -12.94 -10.68
CA ALA A 283 71.80 -12.56 -9.57
C ALA A 283 73.10 -13.39 -9.54
N MET A 284 73.04 -14.70 -9.83
CA MET A 284 74.21 -15.59 -9.76
C MET A 284 75.28 -15.26 -10.82
N PRO A 285 74.97 -15.12 -12.12
CA PRO A 285 75.92 -14.61 -13.10
C PRO A 285 76.43 -13.21 -12.77
N THR A 286 75.55 -12.32 -12.28
CA THR A 286 75.95 -10.95 -11.92
C THR A 286 76.99 -10.94 -10.80
N PHE A 287 76.87 -11.84 -9.82
CA PHE A 287 77.88 -12.03 -8.77
C PHE A 287 79.22 -12.51 -9.34
N ILE A 288 79.20 -13.50 -10.25
CA ILE A 288 80.40 -14.04 -10.89
C ILE A 288 81.09 -12.97 -11.74
N VAL A 289 80.32 -12.26 -12.59
CA VAL A 289 80.82 -11.14 -13.40
C VAL A 289 81.38 -10.03 -12.51
N GLY A 290 80.71 -9.72 -11.40
CA GLY A 290 81.18 -8.75 -10.41
C GLY A 290 82.52 -9.16 -9.81
N ALA A 291 82.68 -10.42 -9.39
CA ALA A 291 83.93 -10.94 -8.82
C ALA A 291 85.10 -10.88 -9.80
N PHE A 292 84.87 -11.19 -11.09
CA PHE A 292 85.88 -11.05 -12.14
C PHE A 292 86.11 -9.58 -12.58
N GLY A 293 85.13 -8.70 -12.38
CA GLY A 293 85.26 -7.27 -12.60
C GLY A 293 86.04 -6.54 -11.49
N MET A 294 86.34 -7.22 -10.38
CA MET A 294 87.17 -6.67 -9.31
C MET A 294 88.65 -6.69 -9.73
N ASN A 295 89.36 -5.60 -9.45
CA ASN A 295 90.79 -5.44 -9.72
C ASN A 295 91.64 -6.26 -8.73
N LEU A 296 91.53 -7.59 -8.79
CA LEU A 296 92.31 -8.55 -8.01
C LEU A 296 93.45 -9.09 -8.87
N ASN A 297 94.66 -9.22 -8.30
CA ASN A 297 95.84 -9.69 -9.01
C ASN A 297 95.75 -11.20 -9.28
N SER A 298 95.05 -11.58 -10.35
CA SER A 298 94.80 -12.97 -10.74
C SER A 298 95.43 -13.28 -12.10
N TYR A 299 96.40 -14.19 -12.13
CA TYR A 299 97.04 -14.74 -13.35
C TYR A 299 96.09 -15.51 -14.30
N ILE A 300 94.80 -15.59 -13.94
CA ILE A 300 93.71 -16.28 -14.67
C ILE A 300 93.18 -15.41 -15.82
N GLN A 301 93.49 -14.11 -15.83
CA GLN A 301 93.00 -13.16 -16.84
C GLN A 301 93.86 -13.16 -18.13
N GLU A 302 95.11 -13.60 -18.07
CA GLU A 302 96.05 -13.59 -19.23
C GLU A 302 95.81 -14.75 -20.22
N THR A 303 94.85 -15.63 -19.97
CA THR A 303 94.53 -16.76 -20.88
C THR A 303 93.40 -16.38 -21.84
N ASP A 304 93.70 -16.33 -23.14
CA ASP A 304 92.82 -15.84 -24.22
C ASP A 304 91.39 -16.47 -24.27
N TYR A 305 91.21 -17.70 -23.75
CA TYR A 305 89.94 -18.43 -23.87
C TYR A 305 89.03 -18.37 -22.62
N ILE A 306 89.54 -17.94 -21.46
CA ILE A 306 88.80 -18.03 -20.18
C ILE A 306 87.56 -17.13 -20.17
N PHE A 307 87.65 -15.95 -20.80
CA PHE A 307 86.52 -15.03 -20.94
C PHE A 307 85.31 -15.68 -21.63
N TRP A 308 85.54 -16.33 -22.77
CA TRP A 308 84.48 -16.97 -23.55
C TRP A 308 83.86 -18.17 -22.82
N ILE A 309 84.67 -18.91 -22.05
CA ILE A 309 84.19 -20.03 -21.22
C ILE A 309 83.26 -19.53 -20.12
N VAL A 310 83.68 -18.52 -19.35
CA VAL A 310 82.86 -17.96 -18.26
C VAL A 310 81.56 -17.35 -18.82
N PHE A 311 81.66 -16.64 -19.95
CA PHE A 311 80.48 -16.08 -20.62
C PHE A 311 79.48 -17.17 -21.06
N ALA A 312 79.97 -18.24 -21.69
CA ALA A 312 79.13 -19.37 -22.11
C ALA A 312 78.49 -20.08 -20.91
N VAL A 313 79.24 -20.31 -19.84
CA VAL A 313 78.74 -20.95 -18.61
C VAL A 313 77.65 -20.10 -17.93
N CYS A 314 77.84 -18.78 -17.86
CA CYS A 314 76.84 -17.86 -17.32
C CYS A 314 75.53 -17.88 -18.12
N ILE A 315 75.61 -17.83 -19.46
CA ILE A 315 74.42 -17.92 -20.32
C ILE A 315 73.72 -19.28 -20.15
N GLN A 316 74.50 -20.37 -20.14
CA GLN A 316 73.97 -21.71 -20.01
C GLN A 316 73.28 -21.93 -18.66
N PHE A 317 73.84 -21.39 -17.57
CA PHE A 317 73.21 -21.42 -16.26
C PHE A 317 71.84 -20.73 -16.24
N VAL A 318 71.71 -19.55 -16.85
CA VAL A 318 70.44 -18.82 -16.90
C VAL A 318 69.39 -19.58 -17.72
N LEU A 319 69.76 -20.11 -18.88
CA LEU A 319 68.84 -20.84 -19.74
C LEU A 319 68.36 -22.16 -19.12
N VAL A 320 69.28 -22.96 -18.58
CA VAL A 320 68.95 -24.23 -17.91
C VAL A 320 68.17 -23.97 -16.62
N GLY A 321 68.59 -22.99 -15.82
CA GLY A 321 67.90 -22.60 -14.60
C GLY A 321 66.47 -22.13 -14.85
N TYR A 322 66.26 -21.28 -15.87
CA TYR A 322 64.92 -20.86 -16.27
C TYR A 322 64.05 -22.05 -16.71
N TYR A 323 64.59 -22.94 -17.54
CA TYR A 323 63.86 -24.11 -18.02
C TYR A 323 63.43 -25.05 -16.88
N VAL A 324 64.36 -25.39 -15.98
CA VAL A 324 64.10 -26.29 -14.84
C VAL A 324 63.02 -25.71 -13.93
N VAL A 325 63.11 -24.41 -13.60
CA VAL A 325 62.13 -23.82 -12.68
C VAL A 325 60.76 -23.65 -13.33
N VAL A 326 60.69 -23.27 -14.60
CA VAL A 326 59.41 -23.21 -15.33
C VAL A 326 58.76 -24.60 -15.42
N GLN A 327 59.55 -25.65 -15.65
CA GLN A 327 59.06 -27.02 -15.66
C GLN A 327 58.56 -27.45 -14.28
N PHE A 328 59.29 -27.13 -13.22
CA PHE A 328 58.87 -27.40 -11.84
C PHE A 328 57.54 -26.70 -11.49
N LEU A 329 57.39 -25.42 -11.86
CA LEU A 329 56.17 -24.65 -11.63
C LEU A 329 54.97 -25.22 -12.40
N LYS A 330 55.18 -25.69 -13.63
CA LYS A 330 54.14 -26.37 -14.43
C LYS A 330 53.67 -27.67 -13.79
N LEU A 331 54.59 -28.45 -13.21
CA LEU A 331 54.24 -29.71 -12.51
C LEU A 331 53.41 -29.45 -11.24
N GLN A 332 53.61 -28.30 -10.60
CA GLN A 332 52.80 -27.85 -9.46
C GLN A 332 51.44 -27.25 -9.86
N GLY A 333 51.10 -27.24 -11.15
CA GLY A 333 49.83 -26.71 -11.65
C GLY A 333 49.75 -25.18 -11.74
N ILE A 334 50.86 -24.46 -11.53
CA ILE A 334 50.93 -23.01 -11.65
C ILE A 334 51.20 -22.66 -13.12
N ASN A 335 50.15 -22.25 -13.84
CA ASN A 335 50.28 -21.84 -15.23
C ASN A 335 50.79 -20.39 -15.31
N MET A 336 52.09 -20.22 -15.55
CA MET A 336 52.75 -18.90 -15.72
C MET A 336 52.41 -18.23 -17.07
N SER A 337 51.19 -18.42 -17.57
CA SER A 337 50.72 -17.76 -18.77
C SER A 337 50.60 -16.26 -18.52
N TRP A 338 51.47 -15.48 -19.14
CA TRP A 338 51.39 -14.01 -19.18
C TRP A 338 50.20 -13.49 -20.00
N LYS A 339 49.36 -14.39 -20.51
CA LYS A 339 48.11 -14.05 -21.20
C LYS A 339 46.95 -14.26 -20.24
N TYR A 340 46.22 -13.17 -20.01
CA TYR A 340 44.96 -13.11 -19.26
C TYR A 340 43.85 -13.90 -19.97
#